data_AF-A0A925GMW3-F1
#
_entry.id   AF-A0A925GMW3-F1
#
_cell.length_a   1.000
_cell.length_b   1.000
_cell.length_c   1.000
_cell.angle_alpha   90.00
_cell.angle_beta   90.00
_cell.angle_gamma   90.00
#
_symmetry.space_group_name_H-M   'P 1'
#
loop_
_entity.id
_entity.type
_entity.pdbx_description
1 polymer ?
#
loop_
_entity_poly.entity_id
_entity_poly.type
_entity_poly.pdbx_seq_one_letter_code
_entity_poly.pdbx_strand_id
1 'polypeptide(L)'
;MAQSTWTSLEITKLVIGGLTPLILLFLGIWVNRIIKRIEAAQWANQKLIEKRIAIYDELAPLVNDLYCYYLCVGNYKELTPAQIVDIKRKLDKKVYIYAALFSSEFIDSYNEFIHLCFQTYVGAGHNAKLRTAIKHPTGGDRTKVSSFPWQEEWNHIFSNGEDCCPLTQTRISYENLMSRFSNELGVGLESGKHGRRKDVRQPKSQDRVEVAERGGT
;
A
#
# COMPACT_ATOMS: atom_id res chain seq x y z
N MET A 1 59.43 16.10 -66.82
CA MET A 1 59.34 15.61 -65.42
C MET A 1 58.16 16.30 -64.76
N ALA A 2 57.00 15.66 -64.69
CA ALA A 2 55.81 16.24 -64.09
C ALA A 2 55.94 16.18 -62.55
N GLN A 3 56.16 17.34 -61.92
CA GLN A 3 56.16 17.43 -60.46
C GLN A 3 54.73 17.28 -59.95
N SER A 4 54.45 16.11 -59.35
CA SER A 4 53.23 15.82 -58.61
C SER A 4 53.17 16.75 -57.39
N THR A 5 52.49 17.89 -57.54
CA THR A 5 52.17 18.81 -56.44
C THR A 5 50.77 18.48 -55.96
N TRP A 6 50.65 17.36 -55.26
CA TRP A 6 49.47 17.13 -54.42
C TRP A 6 49.32 18.32 -53.49
N THR A 7 48.25 19.08 -53.65
CA THR A 7 47.99 20.23 -52.79
C THR A 7 47.43 19.74 -51.47
N SER A 8 47.86 20.33 -50.35
CA SER A 8 47.37 19.96 -49.00
C SER A 8 45.84 19.98 -48.87
N LEU A 9 45.18 20.74 -49.75
CA LEU A 9 43.72 20.87 -49.84
C LEU A 9 43.03 19.61 -50.40
N GLU A 10 43.65 18.90 -51.34
CA GLU A 10 43.13 17.65 -51.89
C GLU A 10 43.27 16.49 -50.89
N ILE A 11 44.40 16.42 -50.18
CA ILE A 11 44.60 15.46 -49.07
C ILE A 11 43.51 15.66 -48.02
N THR A 12 43.25 16.91 -47.64
CA THR A 12 42.26 17.24 -46.61
C THR A 12 40.85 16.82 -47.03
N LYS A 13 40.43 17.04 -48.29
CA LYS A 13 39.11 16.61 -48.79
C LYS A 13 38.96 15.09 -48.76
N LEU A 14 40.01 14.36 -49.10
CA LEU A 14 40.02 12.90 -49.12
C LEU A 14 39.95 12.33 -47.69
N VAL A 15 40.68 12.93 -46.76
CA VAL A 15 40.64 12.60 -45.34
C VAL A 15 39.25 12.87 -44.76
N ILE A 16 38.65 14.04 -45.02
CA ILE A 16 37.31 14.39 -44.54
C ILE A 16 36.25 13.44 -45.13
N GLY A 17 36.35 13.13 -46.42
CA GLY A 17 35.46 12.20 -47.12
C GLY A 17 35.52 10.78 -46.55
N GLY A 18 36.69 10.33 -46.11
CA GLY A 18 36.87 9.04 -45.44
C GLY A 18 36.47 9.05 -43.95
N LEU A 19 36.72 10.15 -43.23
CA LEU A 19 36.41 10.24 -41.80
C LEU A 19 34.91 10.33 -41.53
N THR A 20 34.16 11.04 -42.37
CA THR A 20 32.71 11.24 -42.19
C THR A 20 31.93 9.92 -42.03
N PRO A 21 32.04 8.93 -42.95
CA PRO A 21 31.35 7.65 -42.79
C PRO A 21 31.85 6.85 -41.58
N LEU A 22 33.13 6.95 -41.21
CA LEU A 22 33.68 6.30 -40.02
C LEU A 22 33.12 6.90 -38.72
N ILE A 23 33.01 8.23 -38.65
CA ILE A 23 32.40 8.94 -37.52
C ILE A 23 30.92 8.55 -37.40
N LEU A 24 30.18 8.53 -38.51
CA LEU A 24 28.77 8.13 -38.51
C LEU A 24 28.59 6.68 -38.06
N LEU A 25 29.45 5.77 -38.51
CA LEU A 25 29.45 4.37 -38.06
C LEU A 25 29.71 4.28 -36.55
N PHE A 26 30.73 4.98 -36.05
CA PHE A 26 31.07 4.99 -34.63
C PHE A 26 29.93 5.57 -33.78
N LEU A 27 29.35 6.70 -34.19
CA LEU A 27 28.19 7.30 -33.53
C LEU A 27 26.99 6.37 -33.53
N GLY A 28 26.69 5.71 -34.65
CA GLY A 28 25.61 4.73 -34.73
C GLY A 28 25.79 3.57 -33.75
N ILE A 29 26.99 3.01 -33.65
CA ILE A 29 27.32 1.93 -32.69
C ILE A 29 27.20 2.44 -31.26
N TRP A 30 27.67 3.65 -30.98
CA TRP A 30 27.62 4.25 -29.65
C TRP A 30 26.19 4.54 -29.18
N VAL A 31 25.38 5.18 -30.04
CA VAL A 31 23.97 5.46 -29.78
C VAL A 31 23.18 4.17 -29.57
N ASN A 32 23.37 3.16 -30.43
CA ASN A 32 22.71 1.86 -30.30
C ASN A 32 23.06 1.18 -28.96
N ARG A 33 24.32 1.28 -28.51
CA ARG A 33 24.72 0.74 -27.19
C ARG A 33 24.04 1.47 -26.03
N ILE A 34 23.84 2.78 -26.13
CA ILE A 34 23.13 3.56 -25.11
C ILE A 34 21.65 3.18 -25.08
N ILE A 35 21.00 3.13 -26.24
CA ILE A 35 19.59 2.74 -26.38
C ILE A 35 19.35 1.38 -25.75
N LYS A 36 20.15 0.37 -26.10
CA LYS A 36 20.02 -0.99 -25.52
C LYS A 36 20.16 -1.04 -24.00
N ARG A 37 21.02 -0.19 -23.41
CA ARG A 37 21.17 -0.12 -21.95
C ARG A 37 19.94 0.50 -21.29
N ILE A 38 19.38 1.55 -21.89
CA ILE A 38 18.17 2.21 -21.40
C ILE A 38 16.98 1.25 -21.52
N GLU A 39 16.82 0.59 -22.67
CA GLU A 39 15.77 -0.41 -22.89
C GLU A 39 15.86 -1.55 -21.87
N ALA A 40 17.06 -2.10 -21.61
CA ALA A 40 17.23 -3.16 -20.62
C ALA A 40 16.85 -2.71 -19.21
N ALA A 41 17.23 -1.49 -18.82
CA ALA A 41 16.86 -0.92 -17.52
C ALA A 41 15.34 -0.66 -17.41
N GLN A 42 14.73 -0.11 -18.46
CA GLN A 42 13.28 0.10 -18.54
C GLN A 42 12.52 -1.22 -18.47
N TRP A 43 12.98 -2.24 -19.19
CA TRP A 43 12.36 -3.57 -19.18
C TRP A 43 12.46 -4.23 -17.81
N ALA A 44 13.62 -4.16 -17.15
CA ALA A 44 13.79 -4.69 -15.80
C ALA A 44 12.86 -4.00 -14.79
N ASN A 45 12.78 -2.66 -14.84
CA ASN A 45 11.86 -1.89 -13.99
C ASN A 45 10.40 -2.22 -14.27
N GLN A 46 10.01 -2.37 -15.54
CA GLN A 46 8.65 -2.75 -15.91
C GLN A 46 8.30 -4.14 -15.36
N LYS A 47 9.19 -5.12 -15.49
CA LYS A 47 8.98 -6.47 -14.95
C LYS A 47 8.89 -6.50 -13.43
N LEU A 48 9.67 -5.65 -12.75
CA LEU A 48 9.59 -5.47 -11.31
C LEU A 48 8.25 -4.85 -10.89
N ILE A 49 7.79 -3.80 -11.57
CA ILE A 49 6.47 -3.17 -11.31
C ILE A 49 5.34 -4.18 -11.57
N GLU A 50 5.36 -4.90 -12.69
CA GLU A 50 4.38 -5.96 -12.99
C GLU A 50 4.31 -6.99 -11.86
N LYS A 51 5.46 -7.41 -11.34
CA LYS A 51 5.51 -8.37 -10.22
C LYS A 51 4.96 -7.76 -8.93
N ARG A 52 5.27 -6.50 -8.64
CA ARG A 52 4.73 -5.78 -7.46
C ARG A 52 3.22 -5.59 -7.54
N ILE A 53 2.68 -5.29 -8.72
CA ILE A 53 1.22 -5.20 -8.95
C ILE A 53 0.56 -6.55 -8.68
N ALA A 54 1.11 -7.65 -9.21
CA ALA A 54 0.57 -8.97 -8.95
C ALA A 54 0.57 -9.33 -7.45
N ILE A 55 1.61 -8.92 -6.71
CA ILE A 55 1.65 -9.09 -5.25
C ILE A 55 0.64 -8.18 -4.56
N TYR A 56 0.47 -6.95 -5.03
CA TYR A 56 -0.52 -6.00 -4.51
C TYR A 56 -1.95 -6.56 -4.63
N ASP A 57 -2.32 -7.09 -5.79
CA ASP A 57 -3.64 -7.67 -6.03
C ASP A 57 -3.93 -8.86 -5.09
N GLU A 58 -2.90 -9.60 -4.69
CA GLU A 58 -3.01 -10.68 -3.71
C GLU A 58 -3.09 -10.19 -2.26
N LEU A 59 -2.28 -9.19 -1.87
CA LEU A 59 -2.12 -8.77 -0.48
C LEU A 59 -3.14 -7.71 -0.06
N ALA A 60 -3.47 -6.75 -0.91
CA ALA A 60 -4.34 -5.63 -0.56
C ALA A 60 -5.72 -6.07 -0.03
N PRO A 61 -6.41 -7.07 -0.63
CA PRO A 61 -7.67 -7.57 -0.07
C PRO A 61 -7.50 -8.14 1.35
N LEU A 62 -6.42 -8.89 1.60
CA LEU A 62 -6.13 -9.50 2.89
C LEU A 62 -5.81 -8.45 3.97
N VAL A 63 -5.04 -7.41 3.61
CA VAL A 63 -4.77 -6.27 4.52
C VAL A 63 -6.07 -5.53 4.83
N ASN A 64 -6.93 -5.32 3.82
CA ASN A 64 -8.23 -4.70 4.00
C ASN A 64 -9.16 -5.54 4.88
N ASP A 65 -9.17 -6.86 4.75
CA ASP A 65 -9.96 -7.74 5.63
C ASP A 65 -9.55 -7.60 7.10
N LEU A 66 -8.24 -7.48 7.38
CA LEU A 66 -7.76 -7.13 8.72
C LEU A 66 -8.34 -5.78 9.15
N TYR A 67 -8.15 -4.74 8.35
CA TYR A 67 -8.67 -3.41 8.67
C TYR A 67 -10.19 -3.41 8.97
N CYS A 68 -10.98 -4.01 8.10
CA CYS A 68 -12.42 -4.19 8.25
C CYS A 68 -12.75 -4.90 9.57
N TYR A 69 -12.06 -5.99 9.87
CA TYR A 69 -12.27 -6.76 11.07
C TYR A 69 -12.00 -5.96 12.36
N TYR A 70 -10.88 -5.24 12.41
CA TYR A 70 -10.49 -4.48 13.60
C TYR A 70 -11.35 -3.24 13.82
N LEU A 71 -11.85 -2.60 12.76
CA LEU A 71 -12.72 -1.42 12.89
C LEU A 71 -14.22 -1.76 12.92
N CYS A 72 -14.59 -3.02 12.73
CA CYS A 72 -15.98 -3.46 12.58
C CYS A 72 -16.72 -2.73 11.44
N VAL A 73 -16.08 -2.63 10.28
CA VAL A 73 -16.62 -2.01 9.06
C VAL A 73 -16.60 -3.00 7.89
N GLY A 74 -17.38 -2.73 6.85
CA GLY A 74 -17.41 -3.56 5.64
C GLY A 74 -17.88 -5.00 5.92
N ASN A 75 -17.11 -5.98 5.42
CA ASN A 75 -17.38 -7.41 5.48
C ASN A 75 -16.99 -8.07 6.83
N TYR A 76 -16.72 -7.31 7.89
CA TYR A 76 -16.18 -7.89 9.14
C TYR A 76 -17.02 -9.00 9.77
N LYS A 77 -18.34 -9.02 9.53
CA LYS A 77 -19.26 -10.04 10.06
C LYS A 77 -19.09 -11.40 9.39
N GLU A 78 -18.50 -11.40 8.19
CA GLU A 78 -18.22 -12.57 7.36
C GLU A 78 -16.84 -13.19 7.68
N LEU A 79 -16.13 -12.65 8.67
CA LEU A 79 -14.81 -13.11 9.08
C LEU A 79 -14.86 -13.65 10.52
N THR A 80 -14.30 -14.84 10.72
CA THR A 80 -14.13 -15.47 12.03
C THR A 80 -12.77 -15.13 12.64
N PRO A 81 -12.63 -15.14 13.98
CA PRO A 81 -11.33 -14.90 14.64
C PRO A 81 -10.21 -15.82 14.13
N ALA A 82 -10.52 -17.09 13.87
CA ALA A 82 -9.56 -18.04 13.31
C ALA A 82 -9.10 -17.65 11.89
N GLN A 83 -10.03 -17.23 11.02
CA GLN A 83 -9.69 -16.74 9.68
C GLN A 83 -8.76 -15.52 9.72
N ILE A 84 -8.94 -14.62 10.70
CA ILE A 84 -8.06 -13.44 10.88
C ILE A 84 -6.63 -13.85 11.22
N VAL A 85 -6.45 -14.86 12.07
CA VAL A 85 -5.12 -15.43 12.36
C VAL A 85 -4.52 -16.07 11.11
N ASP A 86 -5.31 -16.77 10.31
CA ASP A 86 -4.84 -17.36 9.05
C ASP A 86 -4.48 -16.31 8.00
N ILE A 87 -5.23 -15.21 7.91
CA ILE A 87 -4.90 -14.06 7.06
C ILE A 87 -3.53 -13.51 7.45
N LYS A 88 -3.25 -13.31 8.75
CA LYS A 88 -1.94 -12.88 9.22
C LYS A 88 -0.83 -13.81 8.74
N ARG A 89 -0.99 -15.13 8.90
CA ARG A 89 0.01 -16.12 8.47
C ARG A 89 0.26 -16.06 6.96
N LYS A 90 -0.81 -15.90 6.16
CA LYS A 90 -0.71 -15.77 4.70
C LYS A 90 0.04 -14.50 4.31
N LEU A 91 -0.32 -13.38 4.93
CA LEU A 91 0.35 -12.08 4.74
C LEU A 91 1.83 -12.18 5.09
N ASP A 92 2.16 -12.64 6.31
CA ASP A 92 3.54 -12.77 6.77
C ASP A 92 4.36 -13.61 5.80
N LYS A 93 3.88 -14.80 5.45
CA LYS A 93 4.56 -15.69 4.51
C LYS A 93 4.86 -14.99 3.18
N LYS A 94 3.88 -14.29 2.61
CA LYS A 94 4.04 -13.63 1.30
C LYS A 94 4.96 -12.41 1.39
N VAL A 95 4.78 -11.56 2.39
CA VAL A 95 5.61 -10.36 2.59
C VAL A 95 7.07 -10.74 2.78
N TYR A 96 7.38 -11.74 3.62
CA TYR A 96 8.76 -12.18 3.83
C TYR A 96 9.37 -12.87 2.60
N ILE A 97 8.59 -13.62 1.81
CA ILE A 97 9.09 -14.21 0.54
C ILE A 97 9.49 -13.10 -0.45
N TYR A 98 8.70 -12.03 -0.52
CA TYR A 98 8.90 -10.95 -1.48
C TYR A 98 9.58 -9.71 -0.89
N ALA A 99 10.13 -9.79 0.32
CA ALA A 99 10.69 -8.63 1.02
C ALA A 99 11.77 -7.91 0.19
N ALA A 100 12.60 -8.67 -0.53
CA ALA A 100 13.64 -8.11 -1.40
C ALA A 100 13.10 -7.30 -2.60
N LEU A 101 11.80 -7.42 -2.91
CA LEU A 101 11.16 -6.66 -3.97
C LEU A 101 10.57 -5.33 -3.48
N PHE A 102 10.59 -5.04 -2.19
CA PHE A 102 9.99 -3.84 -1.59
C PHE A 102 11.02 -3.00 -0.85
N SER A 103 10.69 -1.73 -0.60
CA SER A 103 11.51 -0.85 0.24
C SER A 103 11.42 -1.25 1.71
N SER A 104 12.42 -0.84 2.49
CA SER A 104 12.39 -0.93 3.96
C SER A 104 11.16 -0.24 4.54
N GLU A 105 10.78 0.90 4.00
CA GLU A 105 9.68 1.74 4.48
C GLU A 105 8.32 1.03 4.36
N PHE A 106 8.12 0.27 3.28
CA PHE A 106 6.95 -0.59 3.16
C PHE A 106 6.97 -1.70 4.22
N ILE A 107 8.09 -2.41 4.35
CA ILE A 107 8.23 -3.51 5.32
C ILE A 107 8.03 -3.03 6.76
N ASP A 108 8.57 -1.86 7.11
CA ASP A 108 8.43 -1.26 8.42
C ASP A 108 6.96 -0.88 8.70
N SER A 109 6.29 -0.24 7.73
CA SER A 109 4.86 0.09 7.87
C SER A 109 3.96 -1.15 7.97
N TYR A 110 4.33 -2.24 7.29
CA TYR A 110 3.64 -3.52 7.39
C TYR A 110 3.80 -4.11 8.79
N ASN A 111 5.03 -4.17 9.30
CA ASN A 111 5.31 -4.69 10.63
C ASN A 111 4.62 -3.86 11.72
N GLU A 112 4.62 -2.53 11.60
CA GLU A 112 3.89 -1.64 12.50
C GLU A 112 2.40 -1.98 12.53
N PHE A 113 1.76 -2.08 11.37
CA PHE A 113 0.34 -2.45 11.28
C PHE A 113 0.04 -3.82 11.88
N ILE A 114 0.86 -4.83 11.55
CA ILE A 114 0.70 -6.19 12.09
C ILE A 114 0.91 -6.23 13.60
N HIS A 115 1.86 -5.48 14.15
CA HIS A 115 2.08 -5.42 15.59
C HIS A 115 0.98 -4.64 16.32
N LEU A 116 0.32 -3.68 15.67
CA LEU A 116 -0.88 -3.04 16.23
C LEU A 116 -2.04 -4.03 16.26
N CYS A 117 -2.23 -4.82 15.21
CA CYS A 117 -3.30 -5.81 15.15
C CYS A 117 -3.03 -7.01 16.06
N PHE A 118 -1.80 -7.53 16.14
CA PHE A 118 -1.53 -8.82 16.75
C PHE A 118 -0.50 -8.76 17.87
N GLN A 119 -0.78 -9.50 18.94
CA GLN A 119 0.21 -9.85 19.95
C GLN A 119 0.95 -11.12 19.49
N THR A 120 2.20 -10.94 19.08
CA THR A 120 3.09 -12.03 18.64
C THR A 120 3.95 -12.55 19.80
N TYR A 121 4.63 -13.69 19.60
CA TYR A 121 5.56 -14.28 20.57
C TYR A 121 4.91 -14.68 21.92
N VAL A 122 3.66 -15.13 21.89
CA VAL A 122 2.91 -15.56 23.10
C VAL A 122 3.30 -16.94 23.65
N GLY A 123 4.35 -17.56 23.10
CA GLY A 123 4.86 -18.89 23.49
C GLY A 123 5.10 -19.80 22.29
N ALA A 124 5.96 -20.81 22.45
CA ALA A 124 6.24 -21.80 21.41
C ALA A 124 4.95 -22.55 21.03
N GLY A 125 4.68 -22.69 19.72
CA GLY A 125 3.50 -23.38 19.21
C GLY A 125 2.16 -22.65 19.37
N HIS A 126 2.14 -21.45 19.95
CA HIS A 126 0.91 -20.69 20.17
C HIS A 126 0.67 -19.66 19.06
N ASN A 127 -0.61 -19.49 18.71
CA ASN A 127 -1.03 -18.53 17.70
C ASN A 127 -0.95 -17.10 18.22
N ALA A 128 -0.69 -16.16 17.32
CA ALA A 128 -0.77 -14.74 17.64
C ALA A 128 -2.20 -14.40 18.13
N LYS A 129 -2.27 -13.56 19.16
CA LYS A 129 -3.56 -13.10 19.69
C LYS A 129 -4.01 -11.80 19.03
N LEU A 130 -5.32 -11.60 18.90
CA LEU A 130 -5.92 -10.41 18.31
C LEU A 130 -5.98 -9.28 19.34
N ARG A 131 -5.38 -8.13 19.02
CA ARG A 131 -5.42 -6.90 19.84
C ARG A 131 -6.72 -6.13 19.63
N THR A 132 -7.84 -6.80 19.85
CA THR A 132 -9.19 -6.23 19.77
C THR A 132 -10.10 -6.93 20.79
N ALA A 133 -11.29 -6.37 21.01
CA ALA A 133 -12.26 -6.91 21.96
C ALA A 133 -13.35 -7.74 21.27
N ILE A 134 -13.83 -8.76 21.98
CA ILE A 134 -15.04 -9.53 21.60
C ILE A 134 -16.26 -8.61 21.62
N LYS A 135 -16.38 -7.77 22.65
CA LYS A 135 -17.37 -6.69 22.74
C LYS A 135 -16.72 -5.40 22.28
N HIS A 136 -16.97 -5.04 21.03
CA HIS A 136 -16.35 -3.89 20.39
C HIS A 136 -17.16 -2.60 20.66
N PRO A 137 -16.54 -1.49 21.07
CA PRO A 137 -17.26 -0.25 21.43
C PRO A 137 -18.17 0.29 20.31
N THR A 138 -17.75 0.16 19.06
CA THR A 138 -18.49 0.63 17.88
C THR A 138 -19.18 -0.49 17.10
N GLY A 139 -18.74 -1.73 17.27
CA GLY A 139 -19.14 -2.88 16.45
C GLY A 139 -20.14 -3.81 17.14
N GLY A 140 -20.42 -3.58 18.43
CA GLY A 140 -21.26 -4.45 19.24
C GLY A 140 -20.57 -5.75 19.64
N ASP A 141 -21.37 -6.76 19.96
CA ASP A 141 -20.89 -8.05 20.45
C ASP A 141 -20.64 -9.02 19.28
N ARG A 142 -19.36 -9.34 19.01
CA ARG A 142 -18.97 -10.23 17.91
C ARG A 142 -19.58 -11.62 18.02
N THR A 143 -19.91 -12.07 19.24
CA THR A 143 -20.57 -13.37 19.48
C THR A 143 -21.99 -13.43 18.92
N LYS A 144 -22.65 -12.28 18.75
CA LYS A 144 -24.05 -12.16 18.33
C LYS A 144 -24.22 -11.66 16.89
N VAL A 145 -23.23 -10.94 16.40
CA VAL A 145 -23.30 -10.20 15.13
C VAL A 145 -22.61 -10.95 13.98
N SER A 146 -21.78 -11.95 14.29
CA SER A 146 -21.11 -12.77 13.27
C SER A 146 -22.12 -13.58 12.46
N SER A 147 -21.84 -13.77 11.17
CA SER A 147 -22.58 -14.67 10.28
C SER A 147 -22.39 -16.16 10.64
N PHE A 148 -21.47 -16.48 11.54
CA PHE A 148 -21.13 -17.83 11.96
C PHE A 148 -21.46 -18.07 13.44
N PRO A 149 -21.84 -19.31 13.82
CA PRO A 149 -21.97 -19.69 15.23
C PRO A 149 -20.64 -19.49 15.97
N TRP A 150 -20.68 -18.74 17.06
CA TRP A 150 -19.50 -18.50 17.89
C TRP A 150 -18.97 -19.80 18.50
N GLN A 151 -17.67 -20.01 18.39
CA GLN A 151 -16.98 -21.14 19.04
C GLN A 151 -16.28 -20.66 20.31
N GLU A 152 -16.44 -21.39 21.42
CA GLU A 152 -15.86 -21.05 22.73
C GLU A 152 -14.33 -20.90 22.66
N GLU A 153 -13.68 -21.73 21.86
CA GLU A 153 -12.23 -21.72 21.62
C GLU A 153 -11.72 -20.36 21.12
N TRP A 154 -12.56 -19.60 20.42
CA TRP A 154 -12.19 -18.28 19.92
C TRP A 154 -11.96 -17.26 21.02
N ASN A 155 -12.50 -17.47 22.22
CA ASN A 155 -12.29 -16.59 23.36
C ASN A 155 -10.79 -16.46 23.70
N HIS A 156 -10.02 -17.53 23.53
CA HIS A 156 -8.59 -17.56 23.83
C HIS A 156 -7.71 -16.89 22.76
N ILE A 157 -8.29 -16.56 21.59
CA ILE A 157 -7.59 -15.93 20.48
C ILE A 157 -7.45 -14.41 20.70
N PHE A 158 -8.30 -13.80 21.53
CA PHE A 158 -8.22 -12.36 21.82
C PHE A 158 -7.16 -12.07 22.90
N SER A 159 -6.52 -10.90 22.80
CA SER A 159 -5.64 -10.39 23.85
C SER A 159 -6.45 -9.89 25.04
N ASN A 160 -5.75 -9.52 26.11
CA ASN A 160 -6.38 -8.83 27.23
C ASN A 160 -6.92 -7.46 26.78
N GLY A 161 -7.92 -6.95 27.52
CA GLY A 161 -8.58 -5.68 27.19
C GLY A 161 -7.63 -4.48 27.17
N GLU A 162 -6.59 -4.49 28.01
CA GLU A 162 -5.57 -3.43 28.10
C GLU A 162 -4.62 -3.41 26.88
N ASP A 163 -4.47 -4.56 26.20
CA ASP A 163 -3.61 -4.71 25.02
C ASP A 163 -4.33 -4.36 23.70
N CYS A 164 -5.61 -3.96 23.78
CA CYS A 164 -6.40 -3.64 22.60
C CYS A 164 -5.93 -2.33 21.95
N CYS A 165 -5.70 -2.36 20.64
CA CYS A 165 -5.23 -1.19 19.91
C CYS A 165 -6.32 -0.11 19.78
N PRO A 166 -6.00 1.18 19.99
CA PRO A 166 -6.91 2.29 19.69
C PRO A 166 -7.31 2.33 18.20
N LEU A 167 -8.61 2.46 17.92
CA LEU A 167 -9.15 2.48 16.54
C LEU A 167 -8.53 3.55 15.65
N THR A 168 -8.23 4.71 16.22
CA THR A 168 -7.58 5.81 15.51
C THR A 168 -6.17 5.42 15.06
N GLN A 169 -5.40 4.71 15.89
CA GLN A 169 -4.06 4.25 15.55
C GLN A 169 -4.11 3.16 14.48
N THR A 170 -5.03 2.20 14.60
CA THR A 170 -5.24 1.17 13.57
C THR A 170 -5.56 1.78 12.21
N ARG A 171 -6.41 2.82 12.17
CA ARG A 171 -6.73 3.53 10.92
C ARG A 171 -5.51 4.23 10.32
N ILE A 172 -4.79 5.00 11.12
CA ILE A 172 -3.61 5.74 10.65
C ILE A 172 -2.54 4.78 10.11
N SER A 173 -2.30 3.67 10.82
CA SER A 173 -1.31 2.68 10.40
C SER A 173 -1.73 1.96 9.11
N TYR A 174 -3.01 1.61 8.95
CA TYR A 174 -3.53 1.07 7.69
C TYR A 174 -3.36 2.04 6.52
N GLU A 175 -3.75 3.32 6.71
CA GLU A 175 -3.61 4.35 5.68
C GLU A 175 -2.14 4.57 5.29
N ASN A 176 -1.22 4.57 6.27
CA ASN A 176 0.21 4.65 6.03
C ASN A 176 0.71 3.43 5.23
N LEU A 177 0.36 2.21 5.64
CA LEU A 177 0.73 0.99 4.93
C LEU A 177 0.25 1.00 3.48
N MET A 178 -1.02 1.33 3.23
CA MET A 178 -1.57 1.37 1.87
C MET A 178 -0.94 2.48 1.02
N SER A 179 -0.61 3.62 1.62
CA SER A 179 0.13 4.68 0.94
C SER A 179 1.53 4.21 0.53
N ARG A 180 2.29 3.57 1.45
CA ARG A 180 3.60 2.99 1.14
C ARG A 180 3.50 1.91 0.07
N PHE A 181 2.49 1.06 0.15
CA PHE A 181 2.28 0.01 -0.84
C PHE A 181 1.98 0.58 -2.23
N SER A 182 1.17 1.64 -2.33
CA SER A 182 0.92 2.34 -3.59
C SER A 182 2.18 2.99 -4.18
N ASN A 183 3.06 3.52 -3.33
CA ASN A 183 4.33 4.09 -3.77
C ASN A 183 5.25 3.02 -4.39
N GLU A 184 5.19 1.77 -3.91
CA GLU A 184 5.94 0.66 -4.51
C GLU A 184 5.54 0.37 -5.96
N LEU A 185 4.31 0.69 -6.33
CA LEU A 185 3.79 0.51 -7.68
C LEU A 185 4.18 1.67 -8.61
N GLY A 186 4.84 2.71 -8.09
CA GLY A 186 5.12 3.95 -8.82
C GLY A 186 3.88 4.81 -9.08
N VAL A 187 2.73 4.44 -8.51
CA VAL A 187 1.48 5.20 -8.65
C VAL A 187 1.46 6.44 -7.78
N GLY A 188 2.31 6.48 -6.74
CA GLY A 188 2.53 7.66 -5.92
C GLY A 188 1.21 8.33 -5.57
N LEU A 189 0.46 7.78 -4.60
CA LEU A 189 -0.57 8.57 -3.95
C LEU A 189 0.17 9.71 -3.24
N GLU A 190 0.51 10.77 -3.99
CA GLU A 190 0.57 12.13 -3.49
C GLU A 190 -0.65 12.19 -2.58
N SER A 191 -0.42 12.28 -1.28
CA SER A 191 -1.45 12.39 -0.25
C SER A 191 -2.14 13.75 -0.44
N GLY A 192 -2.81 13.89 -1.58
CA GLY A 192 -3.66 14.99 -1.95
C GLY A 192 -4.87 14.86 -1.08
N LYS A 193 -4.84 15.62 0.02
CA LYS A 193 -5.98 16.37 0.57
C LYS A 193 -7.30 15.82 0.03
N HIS A 194 -7.72 14.64 0.48
CA HIS A 194 -9.07 14.20 0.19
C HIS A 194 -9.95 15.16 0.98
N GLY A 195 -10.60 16.06 0.23
CA GLY A 195 -11.31 17.20 0.76
C GLY A 195 -12.23 16.73 1.88
N ARG A 196 -11.89 17.12 3.10
CA ARG A 196 -12.86 17.25 4.17
C ARG A 196 -13.87 18.28 3.66
N ARG A 197 -14.92 17.82 2.97
CA ARG A 197 -16.17 18.57 2.83
C ARG A 197 -16.57 18.88 4.27
N LYS A 198 -16.31 20.12 4.69
CA LYS A 198 -16.98 20.72 5.83
C LYS A 198 -18.43 20.89 5.40
N ASP A 199 -19.22 19.82 5.44
CA ASP A 199 -20.66 19.95 5.54
C ASP A 199 -20.95 20.42 6.97
N VAL A 200 -20.77 21.74 7.17
CA VAL A 200 -21.39 22.44 8.28
C VAL A 200 -22.87 22.54 7.92
N ARG A 201 -23.62 21.49 8.20
CA ARG A 201 -25.05 21.63 8.46
C ARG A 201 -25.17 22.34 9.81
N GLN A 202 -25.39 23.65 9.77
CA GLN A 202 -25.92 24.36 10.93
C GLN A 202 -27.28 23.73 11.30
N PRO A 203 -27.53 23.39 12.58
CA PRO A 203 -28.87 23.06 13.01
C PRO A 203 -29.73 24.33 12.97
N LYS A 204 -30.76 24.33 12.11
CA LYS A 204 -31.92 25.21 12.28
C LYS A 204 -32.70 24.70 13.49
N SER A 205 -32.59 25.41 14.62
CA SER A 205 -33.54 25.31 15.71
C SER A 205 -33.86 26.71 16.20
N GLN A 206 -35.02 27.23 15.79
CA GLN A 206 -36.00 27.91 16.65
C GLN A 206 -37.04 28.57 15.75
N ASP A 207 -38.12 27.84 15.49
CA ASP A 207 -39.45 28.42 15.28
C ASP A 207 -40.49 27.36 15.67
N ARG A 208 -41.42 27.75 16.56
CA ARG A 208 -42.45 26.96 17.27
C ARG A 208 -41.89 26.11 18.41
N VAL A 209 -42.30 26.30 19.67
CA VAL A 209 -43.67 26.39 20.23
C VAL A 209 -43.59 27.36 21.42
N GLU A 210 -44.48 28.36 21.56
CA GLU A 210 -45.59 28.25 22.52
C GLU A 210 -46.69 29.30 22.24
N VAL A 211 -47.86 28.82 21.84
CA VAL A 211 -49.14 29.52 22.00
C VAL A 211 -49.79 28.88 23.22
N ALA A 212 -49.74 29.55 24.37
CA ALA A 212 -50.61 29.22 25.50
C ALA A 212 -50.66 30.35 26.57
N GLU A 213 -51.08 31.57 26.21
CA GLU A 213 -51.61 32.50 27.20
C GLU A 213 -52.87 33.21 26.68
N ARG A 214 -54.03 32.60 27.00
CA ARG A 214 -55.28 33.32 27.25
C ARG A 214 -55.80 32.84 28.61
N GLY A 215 -55.92 33.77 29.56
CA GLY A 215 -56.75 33.57 30.75
C GLY A 215 -56.22 34.28 31.98
N GLY A 216 -56.57 35.57 32.16
CA GLY A 216 -56.33 36.23 33.45
C GLY A 216 -56.36 37.76 33.40
N THR A 217 -57.53 38.35 33.11
CA THR A 217 -58.21 39.47 33.82
C THR A 217 -59.45 39.84 33.03
#